data_AF-A0A524RSE2-F1
#
_entry.id   AF-A0A524RSE2-F1
#
_cell.length_a   1.000
_cell.length_b   1.000
_cell.length_c   1.000
_cell.angle_alpha   90.00
_cell.angle_beta   90.00
_cell.angle_gamma   90.00
#
_symmetry.space_group_name_H-M   'P 1'
#
loop_
_entity.id
_entity.type
_entity.pdbx_description
1 polymer ?
#
loop_
_entity_poly.entity_id
_entity_poly.type
_entity_poly.pdbx_seq_one_letter_code
_entity_poly.pdbx_strand_id
1 'polypeptide(L)'
;MGKESLFAASLLPYLVFLWFAWNSRRFPRLALLGFTATLLFVAVTIVAALIAQQRFGAQLADVDSLHGSAEAFLTISNLLVLWGFSRQGPDRCTNGNLVAADGERLARDDRRK
;
A
#
# COMPACT_ATOMS: atom_id res chain seq x y z
N MET A 1 21.07 -12.75 -22.70
CA MET A 1 19.63 -12.78 -22.34
C MET A 1 19.52 -13.31 -20.92
N GLY A 2 19.11 -12.52 -19.93
CA GLY A 2 18.92 -13.14 -18.59
C GLY A 2 18.56 -12.27 -17.39
N LYS A 3 18.76 -10.95 -17.40
CA LYS A 3 18.44 -10.10 -16.21
C LYS A 3 17.23 -9.19 -16.40
N GLU A 4 17.19 -8.46 -17.52
CA GLU A 4 16.08 -7.54 -17.80
C GLU A 4 14.74 -8.27 -18.00
N SER A 5 14.78 -9.47 -18.62
CA SER A 5 13.58 -10.27 -18.84
C SER A 5 12.95 -10.79 -17.55
N LEU A 6 13.76 -11.09 -16.53
CA LEU A 6 13.27 -11.56 -15.23
C LEU A 6 12.68 -10.42 -14.40
N PHE A 7 13.26 -9.22 -14.47
CA PHE A 7 12.71 -8.03 -13.83
C PHE A 7 11.38 -7.59 -14.48
N ALA A 8 11.32 -7.57 -15.81
CA ALA A 8 10.07 -7.28 -16.51
C ALA A 8 8.99 -8.35 -16.24
N ALA A 9 9.39 -9.62 -16.16
CA ALA A 9 8.49 -10.72 -15.85
C ALA A 9 7.92 -10.63 -14.42
N SER A 10 8.67 -10.14 -13.44
CA SER A 10 8.17 -9.96 -12.05
C SER A 10 7.31 -8.72 -11.86
N LEU A 11 7.34 -7.76 -12.80
CA LEU A 11 6.49 -6.57 -12.79
C LEU A 11 5.04 -6.91 -13.16
N LEU A 12 4.86 -7.88 -14.06
CA LEU A 12 3.56 -8.37 -14.51
C LEU A 12 2.66 -8.89 -13.36
N PRO A 13 3.11 -9.80 -12.48
CA PRO A 13 2.31 -10.26 -11.34
C PRO A 13 2.00 -9.14 -10.34
N TYR A 14 2.89 -8.15 -10.19
CA TYR A 14 2.61 -6.98 -9.35
C TYR A 14 1.49 -6.10 -9.93
N LEU A 15 1.46 -5.92 -11.27
CA LEU A 15 0.40 -5.21 -11.97
C LEU A 15 -0.96 -5.92 -11.83
N VAL A 16 -0.95 -7.25 -11.96
CA VAL A 16 -2.14 -8.09 -11.79
C VAL A 16 -2.65 -8.00 -10.34
N PHE A 17 -1.75 -8.06 -9.36
CA PHE A 17 -2.11 -7.87 -7.94
C PHE A 17 -2.75 -6.51 -7.71
N LEU A 18 -2.19 -5.44 -8.28
CA LEU A 18 -2.72 -4.09 -8.10
C LEU A 18 -4.11 -3.92 -8.77
N TRP A 19 -4.28 -4.48 -9.98
CA TRP A 19 -5.56 -4.49 -10.67
C TRP A 19 -6.62 -5.27 -9.88
N PHE A 20 -6.25 -6.42 -9.32
CA PHE A 20 -7.14 -7.22 -8.48
C PHE A 20 -7.50 -6.50 -7.17
N ALA A 21 -6.53 -5.84 -6.53
CA ALA A 21 -6.75 -5.04 -5.33
C ALA A 21 -7.68 -3.84 -5.59
N TRP A 22 -7.52 -3.19 -6.75
CA TRP A 22 -8.38 -2.10 -7.20
C TRP A 22 -9.82 -2.57 -7.48
N ASN A 23 -9.97 -3.70 -8.18
CA ASN A 23 -11.27 -4.29 -8.50
C ASN A 23 -12.01 -4.80 -7.25
N SER A 24 -11.29 -5.29 -6.25
CA SER A 24 -11.88 -5.91 -5.06
C SER A 24 -12.57 -4.92 -4.11
N ARG A 25 -12.37 -3.59 -4.22
CA ARG A 25 -12.98 -2.50 -3.41
C ARG A 25 -12.98 -2.65 -1.87
N ARG A 26 -12.42 -3.74 -1.32
CA ARG A 26 -12.29 -4.02 0.12
C ARG A 26 -10.97 -3.54 0.71
N PHE A 27 -10.04 -3.09 -0.14
CA PHE A 27 -8.78 -2.51 0.31
C PHE A 27 -8.97 -1.04 0.74
N PRO A 28 -8.21 -0.57 1.75
CA PRO A 28 -8.18 0.84 2.09
C PRO A 28 -7.81 1.66 0.86
N ARG A 29 -8.64 2.63 0.47
CA ARG A 29 -8.34 3.55 -0.64
C ARG A 29 -6.98 4.23 -0.48
N LEU A 30 -6.56 4.49 0.77
CA LEU A 30 -5.25 5.06 1.10
C LEU A 30 -4.09 4.09 0.82
N ALA A 31 -4.27 2.79 1.08
CA ALA A 31 -3.24 1.79 0.79
C ALA A 31 -3.11 1.54 -0.71
N LEU A 32 -4.22 1.51 -1.44
CA LEU A 32 -4.22 1.49 -2.90
C LEU A 32 -3.46 2.69 -3.47
N LEU A 33 -3.67 3.89 -2.92
CA LEU A 33 -2.97 5.10 -3.38
C LEU A 33 -1.46 5.00 -3.16
N GLY A 34 -1.00 4.45 -2.03
CA GLY A 34 0.42 4.18 -1.79
C GLY A 34 1.01 3.15 -2.76
N PHE A 35 0.31 2.02 -3.01
CA PHE A 35 0.78 1.05 -4.01
C PHE A 35 0.81 1.62 -5.44
N THR A 36 -0.21 2.39 -5.83
CA THR A 36 -0.26 3.05 -7.14
C THR A 36 0.81 4.11 -7.29
N ALA A 37 1.10 4.88 -6.24
CA ALA A 37 2.19 5.85 -6.23
C ALA A 37 3.54 5.13 -6.45
N THR A 38 3.82 4.05 -5.73
CA THR A 38 5.05 3.26 -5.92
C THR A 38 5.17 2.72 -7.35
N LEU A 39 4.06 2.25 -7.94
CA LEU A 39 4.05 1.80 -9.32
C LEU A 39 4.28 2.94 -10.32
N LEU A 40 3.68 4.11 -10.10
CA LEU A 40 3.90 5.32 -10.90
C LEU A 40 5.37 5.72 -10.88
N PHE A 41 6.01 5.67 -9.70
CA PHE A 41 7.43 5.92 -9.55
C PHE A 41 8.30 4.93 -10.36
N VAL A 42 7.97 3.63 -10.31
CA VAL A 42 8.65 2.62 -11.14
C VAL A 42 8.45 2.92 -12.64
N ALA A 43 7.25 3.29 -13.08
CA ALA A 43 7.00 3.64 -14.48
C ALA A 43 7.83 4.86 -14.93
N VAL A 44 7.89 5.90 -14.10
CA VAL A 44 8.69 7.11 -14.37
C VAL A 44 10.18 6.77 -14.42
N THR A 45 10.68 5.94 -13.51
CA THR A 45 12.10 5.53 -13.51
C THR A 45 12.45 4.63 -14.69
N ILE A 46 11.54 3.79 -15.19
CA ILE A 46 11.74 3.04 -16.45
C ILE A 46 11.86 3.99 -17.65
N VAL A 47 10.96 4.98 -17.78
CA VAL A 47 11.02 5.97 -18.87
C VAL A 47 12.32 6.78 -18.79
N ALA A 48 12.68 7.23 -17.59
CA ALA A 48 13.91 7.98 -17.39
C ALA A 48 15.14 7.11 -17.70
N ALA A 49 15.14 5.82 -17.33
CA ALA A 49 16.20 4.87 -17.66
C ALA A 49 16.36 4.67 -19.17
N LEU A 50 15.25 4.56 -19.91
CA LEU A 50 15.28 4.49 -21.38
C LEU A 50 15.85 5.77 -21.99
N ILE A 51 15.46 6.95 -21.48
CA ILE A 51 15.95 8.24 -21.99
C ILE A 51 17.46 8.38 -21.80
N ALA A 52 18.03 7.99 -20.67
CA ALA A 52 19.50 8.10 -20.53
C ALA A 52 20.29 7.02 -21.23
N GLN A 53 19.76 5.79 -21.35
CA GLN A 53 20.40 4.81 -22.24
C GLN A 53 20.50 5.35 -23.67
N GLN A 54 19.45 6.04 -24.14
CA GLN A 54 19.42 6.63 -25.48
C GLN A 54 20.31 7.87 -25.62
N ARG A 55 20.44 8.69 -24.56
CA ARG A 55 21.10 10.01 -24.66
C ARG A 55 22.55 10.04 -24.19
N PHE A 56 22.95 9.19 -23.24
CA PHE A 56 24.23 9.38 -22.54
C PHE A 56 25.11 8.14 -22.42
N GLY A 57 24.62 6.93 -22.69
CA GLY A 57 25.42 5.70 -22.50
C GLY A 57 25.93 5.52 -21.06
N ALA A 58 25.39 6.29 -20.11
CA ALA A 58 25.79 6.37 -18.71
C ALA A 58 24.54 6.33 -17.81
N GLN A 59 24.71 5.76 -16.62
CA GLN A 59 23.62 5.49 -15.68
C GLN A 59 22.95 6.77 -15.16
N LEU A 60 21.63 6.69 -14.97
CA LEU A 60 20.77 7.64 -14.25
C LEU A 60 21.18 7.96 -12.79
N ALA A 61 22.25 7.33 -12.30
CA ALA A 61 22.71 7.43 -10.93
C ALA A 61 23.46 8.75 -10.62
N ASP A 62 23.74 9.58 -11.63
CA ASP A 62 24.61 10.76 -11.49
C ASP A 62 23.87 12.05 -11.04
N VAL A 63 22.54 12.01 -10.92
CA VAL A 63 21.75 13.18 -10.50
C VAL A 63 21.24 12.97 -9.08
N ASP A 64 22.07 13.32 -8.08
CA ASP A 64 21.77 13.19 -6.65
C ASP A 64 20.40 13.76 -6.23
N SER A 65 19.92 14.81 -6.92
CA SER A 65 18.59 15.39 -6.66
C SER A 65 17.43 14.45 -7.01
N LEU A 66 17.61 13.55 -7.99
CA LEU A 66 16.59 12.58 -8.38
C LEU A 66 16.59 11.35 -7.47
N HIS A 67 17.75 11.03 -6.88
CA HIS A 67 17.88 9.95 -5.90
C HIS A 67 17.21 10.31 -4.56
N GLY A 68 17.47 11.51 -4.04
CA GLY A 68 16.81 11.96 -2.80
C GLY A 68 15.29 12.08 -2.90
N SER A 69 14.78 12.48 -4.07
CA SER A 69 13.33 12.52 -4.31
C SER A 69 12.72 11.11 -4.45
N ALA A 70 13.45 10.15 -4.99
CA ALA A 70 13.04 8.74 -5.00
C ALA A 70 12.89 8.15 -3.59
N GLU A 71 13.88 8.39 -2.72
CA GLU A 71 13.83 7.93 -1.33
C GLU A 71 12.69 8.58 -0.54
N ALA A 72 12.50 9.89 -0.69
CA ALA A 72 11.39 10.61 -0.07
C ALA A 72 10.03 10.12 -0.57
N PHE A 73 9.90 9.88 -1.88
CA PHE A 73 8.66 9.40 -2.48
C PHE A 73 8.28 7.99 -2.00
N LEU A 74 9.24 7.07 -1.95
CA LEU A 74 9.02 5.72 -1.40
C LEU A 74 8.64 5.76 0.08
N THR A 75 9.26 6.65 0.86
CA THR A 75 8.94 6.84 2.28
C THR A 75 7.50 7.30 2.46
N ILE A 76 7.06 8.30 1.69
CA ILE A 76 5.68 8.79 1.70
C ILE A 76 4.71 7.69 1.28
N SER A 77 5.01 6.97 0.20
CA SER A 77 4.19 5.86 -0.30
C SER A 77 3.97 4.77 0.76
N ASN A 78 5.04 4.35 1.43
CA ASN A 78 4.99 3.35 2.49
C ASN A 78 4.20 3.84 3.71
N LEU A 79 4.33 5.13 4.07
CA LEU A 79 3.57 5.73 5.15
C LEU A 79 2.08 5.75 4.82
N LEU A 80 1.69 6.07 3.57
CA LEU A 80 0.30 6.02 3.10
C LEU A 80 -0.30 4.60 3.19
N VAL A 81 0.49 3.58 2.85
CA VAL A 81 0.07 2.16 2.99
C VAL A 81 -0.19 1.84 4.46
N LEU A 82 0.77 2.14 5.34
CA LEU A 82 0.66 1.91 6.78
C LEU A 82 -0.57 2.63 7.36
N TRP A 83 -0.79 3.89 6.98
CA TRP A 83 -1.95 4.67 7.42
C TRP A 83 -3.27 4.13 6.88
N GLY A 84 -3.28 3.62 5.65
CA GLY A 84 -4.44 2.99 5.05
C GLY A 84 -4.92 1.78 5.86
N PHE A 85 -4.00 0.92 6.27
CA PHE A 85 -4.33 -0.23 7.12
C PHE A 85 -4.62 0.15 8.58
N SER A 86 -3.92 1.14 9.13
CA SER A 86 -4.10 1.59 10.51
C SER A 86 -5.51 2.18 10.76
N ARG A 87 -6.11 2.86 9.78
CA ARG A 87 -7.50 3.34 9.87
C ARG A 87 -8.57 2.27 9.74
N GLN A 88 -8.20 1.05 9.36
CA GLN A 88 -9.09 -0.11 9.29
C GLN A 88 -9.02 -0.97 10.57
N GLY A 89 -8.56 -0.36 11.67
CA GLY A 89 -8.40 -0.99 12.97
C GLY A 89 -9.62 -1.84 13.37
N PRO A 90 -9.37 -2.93 14.12
CA PRO A 90 -10.23 -4.09 14.22
C PRO A 90 -11.67 -3.70 14.50
N ASP A 91 -12.59 -4.23 13.69
CA ASP A 91 -14.01 -4.10 13.89
C ASP A 91 -14.31 -4.31 15.38
N ARG A 92 -14.92 -3.30 16.00
CA ARG A 92 -15.39 -3.34 17.40
C ARG A 92 -16.59 -4.27 17.55
N CYS A 93 -16.58 -5.45 16.92
CA CYS A 93 -17.65 -6.43 17.00
C CYS A 93 -17.71 -7.18 18.33
N THR A 94 -16.72 -7.02 19.23
CA THR A 94 -16.69 -7.73 20.52
C THR A 94 -17.22 -6.91 21.70
N ASN A 95 -17.50 -5.61 21.54
CA ASN A 95 -17.90 -4.76 22.69
C ASN A 95 -19.41 -4.50 22.79
N GLY A 96 -20.19 -4.73 21.74
CA GLY A 96 -21.66 -4.55 21.78
C GLY A 96 -22.38 -5.66 22.54
N ASN A 97 -22.00 -6.93 22.31
CA ASN A 97 -22.66 -8.07 22.94
C ASN A 97 -22.27 -8.27 24.41
N LEU A 98 -21.05 -7.88 24.83
CA LEU A 98 -20.66 -7.95 26.24
C LEU A 98 -21.41 -6.92 27.09
N VAL A 99 -21.54 -5.67 26.61
CA VAL A 99 -22.28 -4.63 27.33
C VAL A 99 -23.79 -4.95 27.39
N ALA A 100 -24.36 -5.52 26.32
CA ALA A 100 -25.75 -5.98 26.32
C ALA A 100 -25.97 -7.18 27.27
N ALA A 101 -25.03 -8.13 27.33
CA ALA A 101 -25.12 -9.29 28.23
C ALA A 101 -24.93 -8.91 29.72
N ASP A 102 -24.13 -7.88 30.01
CA ASP A 102 -23.95 -7.36 31.37
C ASP A 102 -25.17 -6.55 31.85
N GLY A 103 -25.81 -5.78 30.96
CA GLY A 103 -27.07 -5.08 31.27
C GLY A 103 -28.20 -6.03 31.66
N GLU A 104 -28.38 -7.13 30.93
CA GLU A 104 -29.38 -8.16 31.21
C GLU A 104 -29.08 -8.93 32.52
N ARG A 105 -27.79 -9.13 32.87
CA ARG A 105 -27.38 -9.76 34.13
C ARG A 105 -27.68 -8.87 35.34
N LEU A 106 -27.39 -7.58 35.25
CA LEU A 106 -27.65 -6.63 36.33
C LEU A 106 -29.17 -6.46 36.59
N ALA A 107 -29.98 -6.40 35.53
CA ALA A 107 -31.44 -6.34 35.67
C ALA A 107 -32.05 -7.62 36.28
N ARG A 108 -31.38 -8.78 36.13
CA ARG A 108 -31.81 -10.05 36.74
C ARG A 108 -31.47 -10.16 38.22
N ASP A 109 -30.37 -9.55 38.65
CA ASP A 109 -29.91 -9.60 40.05
C ASP A 109 -30.79 -8.72 40.96
N ASP A 110 -31.24 -7.57 40.44
CA ASP A 110 -32.17 -6.68 41.14
C ASP A 110 -33.55 -7.32 41.36
N ARG A 111 -33.99 -8.21 40.46
CA ARG A 111 -35.22 -9.00 40.59
C ARG A 111 -35.14 -10.18 41.57
N ARG A 112 -33.96 -10.46 42.15
CA ARG A 112 -33.74 -11.53 43.14
C ARG A 112 -33.55 -11.03 44.58
N LYS A 113 -33.60 -9.71 44.81
CA LYS A 113 -33.63 -9.12 46.15
C LYS A 113 -35.04 -8.64 46.48
#